data_AF-B1XN18-F1
#
_entry.id   AF-B1XN18-F1
#
_cell.length_a   1.000
_cell.length_b   1.000
_cell.length_c   1.000
_cell.angle_alpha   90.00
_cell.angle_beta   90.00
_cell.angle_gamma   90.00
#
_symmetry.space_group_name_H-M   'P 1'
#
loop_
_entity.id
_entity.type
_entity.pdbx_description
1 polymer ?
#
loop_
_entity_poly.entity_id
_entity_poly.type
_entity_poly.pdbx_seq_one_letter_code
_entity_poly.pdbx_strand_id
1 'polypeptide(L)'
;MKDIRYIIKRTSHFLKYGLHHSLLWARPKHRNWGDDLNPWLFEKLTGKKAVYCPHKSCRRFLMAGSILTGAGEYDMCWGTGLISDELQAPLKMFRALAVRGPLSAQKLEESGIEPPSIFGDPGLIATSLVSLPENKKYKVSIIPHYVDRKAGETFAKEKGFHVINVDLPIVKFMEEVASSEQVWSSSLHGIICSESLGLPTAWIKFSEKIIGGEFKFHDYLLGTQRKPRRPIELPNKNIDLGRIDFLEEFDHKIIIKNLISVFPYSLSNRSFLSRIS
;
A
#
# COMPACT_ATOMS: atom_id res chain seq x y z
N MET A 1 8.71 -43.15 -4.86
CA MET A 1 7.28 -42.78 -5.05
C MET A 1 7.04 -41.43 -4.41
N LYS A 2 6.59 -40.39 -5.14
CA LYS A 2 6.14 -39.15 -4.49
C LYS A 2 4.94 -39.51 -3.60
N ASP A 3 5.07 -39.23 -2.30
CA ASP A 3 4.15 -39.63 -1.24
C ASP A 3 2.70 -39.29 -1.62
N ILE A 4 1.78 -40.26 -1.57
CA ILE A 4 0.36 -40.08 -1.94
C ILE A 4 -0.26 -38.89 -1.20
N ARG A 5 0.20 -38.61 0.02
CA ARG A 5 -0.18 -37.43 0.81
C ARG A 5 0.15 -36.10 0.12
N TYR A 6 1.27 -36.05 -0.60
CA TYR A 6 1.68 -34.86 -1.38
C TYR A 6 0.72 -34.61 -2.56
N ILE A 7 0.30 -35.67 -3.25
CA ILE A 7 -0.64 -35.58 -4.37
C ILE A 7 -2.01 -35.12 -3.86
N ILE A 8 -2.54 -35.75 -2.81
CA ILE A 8 -3.83 -35.39 -2.19
C ILE A 8 -3.84 -33.93 -1.73
N LYS A 9 -2.76 -33.47 -1.09
CA LYS A 9 -2.65 -32.08 -0.64
C LYS A 9 -2.63 -31.09 -1.81
N ARG A 10 -1.92 -31.40 -2.90
CA ARG A 10 -1.90 -30.57 -4.11
C ARG A 10 -3.28 -30.49 -4.77
N THR A 11 -3.99 -31.61 -4.87
CA THR A 11 -5.34 -31.65 -5.45
C THR A 11 -6.33 -30.85 -4.58
N SER A 12 -6.26 -31.01 -3.25
CA SER A 12 -7.07 -30.22 -2.31
C SER A 12 -6.78 -28.72 -2.39
N HIS A 13 -5.50 -28.33 -2.46
CA HIS A 13 -5.11 -26.93 -2.67
C HIS A 13 -5.61 -26.39 -4.01
N PHE A 14 -5.53 -27.18 -5.08
CA PHE A 14 -6.03 -26.77 -6.40
C PHE A 14 -7.54 -26.53 -6.39
N LEU A 15 -8.33 -27.42 -5.76
CA LEU A 15 -9.77 -27.24 -5.62
C LEU A 15 -10.10 -25.98 -4.80
N LYS A 16 -9.40 -25.75 -3.69
CA LYS A 16 -9.66 -24.63 -2.78
C LYS A 16 -9.13 -23.27 -3.26
N TYR A 17 -8.02 -23.25 -3.99
CA TYR A 17 -7.31 -22.02 -4.36
C TYR A 17 -7.18 -21.82 -5.87
N GLY A 18 -7.10 -22.89 -6.65
CA GLY A 18 -6.95 -22.83 -8.12
C GLY A 18 -8.22 -22.40 -8.86
N LEU A 19 -9.41 -22.61 -8.27
CA LEU A 19 -10.69 -22.15 -8.80
C LEU A 19 -11.10 -20.76 -8.28
N HIS A 20 -10.39 -20.24 -7.28
CA HIS A 20 -10.77 -19.06 -6.53
C HIS A 20 -9.77 -17.92 -6.75
N HIS A 21 -10.22 -16.68 -6.54
CA HIS A 21 -9.40 -15.47 -6.64
C HIS A 21 -8.42 -15.39 -5.46
N SER A 22 -7.41 -16.24 -5.51
CA SER A 22 -6.43 -16.43 -4.45
C SER A 22 -5.46 -15.26 -4.39
N LEU A 23 -5.43 -14.58 -3.25
CA LEU A 23 -4.51 -13.47 -2.98
C LEU A 23 -3.58 -13.83 -1.82
N LEU A 24 -2.38 -13.24 -1.84
CA LEU A 24 -1.54 -13.10 -0.66
C LEU A 24 -1.62 -11.64 -0.20
N TRP A 25 -1.89 -11.44 1.08
CA TRP A 25 -1.80 -10.13 1.72
C TRP A 25 -1.33 -10.28 3.16
N ALA A 26 -0.85 -9.18 3.75
CA ALA A 26 -0.42 -9.18 5.14
C ALA A 26 -1.62 -9.42 6.08
N ARG A 27 -1.45 -10.27 7.08
CA ARG A 27 -2.47 -10.53 8.12
C ARG A 27 -1.88 -10.29 9.51
N PRO A 28 -1.56 -9.01 9.84
CA PRO A 28 -1.07 -8.67 11.17
C PRO A 28 -2.11 -9.01 12.25
N LYS A 29 -1.64 -9.19 13.49
CA LYS A 29 -2.49 -9.44 14.66
C LYS A 29 -3.44 -8.26 14.94
N HIS A 30 -3.01 -7.06 14.61
CA HIS A 30 -3.76 -5.83 14.74
C HIS A 30 -4.07 -5.30 13.35
N ARG A 31 -5.26 -4.70 13.17
CA ARG A 31 -5.67 -4.11 11.89
C ARG A 31 -4.67 -3.04 11.44
N ASN A 32 -4.51 -2.95 10.13
CA ASN A 32 -3.73 -1.91 9.48
C ASN A 32 -4.33 -1.67 8.11
N TRP A 33 -4.76 -0.44 7.85
CA TRP A 33 -5.54 -0.06 6.69
C TRP A 33 -4.98 -0.60 5.39
N GLY A 34 -3.67 -0.44 5.13
CA GLY A 34 -3.09 -0.89 3.87
C GLY A 34 -2.85 -2.39 3.79
N ASP A 35 -2.63 -3.06 4.92
CA ASP A 35 -2.52 -4.53 4.96
C ASP A 35 -3.89 -5.19 4.74
N ASP A 36 -4.93 -4.58 5.30
CA ASP A 36 -6.33 -5.02 5.17
C ASP A 36 -6.96 -4.61 3.82
N LEU A 37 -6.29 -3.73 3.05
CA LEU A 37 -6.85 -3.12 1.84
C LEU A 37 -7.04 -4.12 0.70
N ASN A 38 -6.10 -5.05 0.52
CA ASN A 38 -6.06 -5.95 -0.64
C ASN A 38 -7.38 -6.71 -0.91
N PRO A 39 -7.98 -7.44 0.06
CA PRO A 39 -9.24 -8.14 -0.20
C PRO A 39 -10.39 -7.19 -0.55
N TRP A 40 -10.46 -6.03 0.10
CA TRP A 40 -11.49 -5.03 -0.17
C TRP A 40 -11.33 -4.39 -1.55
N LEU A 41 -10.10 -4.01 -1.91
CA LEU A 41 -9.77 -3.40 -3.19
C LEU A 41 -10.05 -4.37 -4.34
N PHE A 42 -9.64 -5.63 -4.17
CA PHE A 42 -9.93 -6.68 -5.15
C PHE A 42 -11.42 -6.86 -5.39
N GLU A 43 -12.22 -6.94 -4.32
CA GLU A 43 -13.68 -7.09 -4.42
C GLU A 43 -14.33 -5.85 -5.06
N LYS A 44 -13.89 -4.64 -4.71
CA LYS A 44 -14.41 -3.40 -5.31
C LYS A 44 -14.08 -3.25 -6.79
N LEU A 45 -12.92 -3.74 -7.23
CA LEU A 45 -12.52 -3.69 -8.64
C LEU A 45 -13.21 -4.78 -9.46
N THR A 46 -13.26 -6.00 -8.96
CA THR A 46 -13.62 -7.19 -9.75
C THR A 46 -15.03 -7.72 -9.50
N GLY A 47 -15.69 -7.29 -8.41
CA GLY A 47 -16.97 -7.83 -7.96
C GLY A 47 -16.87 -9.24 -7.38
N LYS A 48 -15.64 -9.74 -7.16
CA LYS A 48 -15.36 -11.10 -6.72
C LYS A 48 -14.68 -11.09 -5.34
N LYS A 49 -15.05 -12.04 -4.49
CA LYS A 49 -14.43 -12.18 -3.16
C LYS A 49 -13.02 -12.75 -3.26
N ALA A 50 -12.05 -12.05 -2.66
CA ALA A 50 -10.70 -12.55 -2.53
C ALA A 50 -10.62 -13.74 -1.55
N VAL A 51 -9.74 -14.71 -1.84
CA VAL A 51 -9.46 -15.85 -0.96
C VAL A 51 -8.03 -15.79 -0.47
N TYR A 52 -7.83 -15.80 0.85
CA TYR A 52 -6.49 -15.78 1.43
C TYR A 52 -5.74 -17.09 1.18
N CYS A 53 -4.59 -17.01 0.51
CA CYS A 53 -3.75 -18.16 0.23
C CYS A 53 -2.30 -17.96 0.76
N PRO A 54 -1.92 -18.62 1.86
CA PRO A 54 -0.56 -18.54 2.39
C PRO A 54 0.44 -19.46 1.65
N HIS A 55 -0.02 -20.26 0.70
CA HIS A 55 0.79 -21.34 0.12
C HIS A 55 1.46 -20.91 -1.20
N LYS A 56 2.80 -20.80 -1.19
CA LYS A 56 3.62 -20.47 -2.38
C LYS A 56 3.48 -21.46 -3.55
N SER A 57 2.94 -22.65 -3.30
CA SER A 57 2.67 -23.66 -4.33
C SER A 57 1.38 -23.42 -5.11
N CYS A 58 0.58 -22.44 -4.71
CA CYS A 58 -0.63 -22.03 -5.42
C CYS A 58 -0.34 -20.80 -6.27
N ARG A 59 -1.17 -20.54 -7.30
CA ARG A 59 -1.17 -19.26 -8.01
C ARG A 59 -1.83 -18.22 -7.11
N ARG A 60 -1.11 -17.13 -6.79
CA ARG A 60 -1.63 -16.06 -5.96
C ARG A 60 -1.37 -14.71 -6.61
N PHE A 61 -2.26 -13.78 -6.31
CA PHE A 61 -2.12 -12.39 -6.70
C PHE A 61 -1.67 -11.56 -5.49
N LEU A 62 -0.59 -10.79 -5.67
CA LEU A 62 -0.04 -9.88 -4.66
C LEU A 62 -0.33 -8.45 -5.12
N MET A 63 -1.09 -7.70 -4.31
CA MET A 63 -1.52 -6.33 -4.62
C MET A 63 -0.70 -5.29 -3.84
N ALA A 64 -1.31 -4.47 -2.99
CA ALA A 64 -0.60 -3.45 -2.22
C ALA A 64 0.17 -4.05 -1.03
N GLY A 65 1.05 -3.24 -0.46
CA GLY A 65 1.82 -3.55 0.75
C GLY A 65 3.29 -3.90 0.49
N SER A 66 4.01 -4.22 1.56
CA SER A 66 5.43 -4.61 1.52
C SER A 66 5.60 -6.13 1.62
N ILE A 67 4.94 -6.86 0.71
CA ILE A 67 4.79 -8.32 0.77
C ILE A 67 5.51 -9.05 -0.38
N LEU A 68 6.32 -8.35 -1.17
CA LEU A 68 6.95 -8.91 -2.37
C LEU A 68 7.88 -10.10 -2.05
N THR A 69 8.56 -10.09 -0.90
CA THR A 69 9.37 -11.22 -0.39
C THR A 69 8.56 -12.51 -0.21
N GLY A 70 7.25 -12.38 0.01
CA GLY A 70 6.31 -13.47 0.16
C GLY A 70 5.97 -14.19 -1.14
N ALA A 71 6.34 -13.64 -2.30
CA ALA A 71 6.04 -14.23 -3.59
C ALA A 71 6.71 -15.60 -3.79
N GLY A 72 6.13 -16.40 -4.67
CA GLY A 72 6.59 -17.70 -5.12
C GLY A 72 6.43 -17.89 -6.62
N GLU A 73 6.91 -19.03 -7.11
CA GLU A 73 7.08 -19.34 -8.55
C GLU A 73 5.83 -19.10 -9.42
N TYR A 74 4.62 -19.25 -8.86
CA TYR A 74 3.37 -19.13 -9.63
C TYR A 74 2.63 -17.81 -9.42
N ASP A 75 3.23 -16.89 -8.68
CA ASP A 75 2.57 -15.66 -8.28
C ASP A 75 2.71 -14.55 -9.31
N MET A 76 1.73 -13.67 -9.28
CA MET A 76 1.72 -12.43 -10.03
C MET A 76 1.63 -11.25 -9.06
N CYS A 77 2.48 -10.24 -9.24
CA CYS A 77 2.40 -9.01 -8.45
C CYS A 77 1.87 -7.83 -9.27
N TRP A 78 1.14 -6.95 -8.58
CA TRP A 78 0.57 -5.72 -9.11
C TRP A 78 0.63 -4.64 -8.04
N GLY A 79 1.81 -4.03 -7.90
CA GLY A 79 2.05 -2.83 -7.10
C GLY A 79 2.63 -3.03 -5.70
N THR A 80 2.81 -4.27 -5.22
CA THR A 80 3.53 -4.52 -3.95
C THR A 80 5.00 -4.12 -4.09
N GLY A 81 5.63 -3.77 -2.97
CA GLY A 81 7.08 -3.56 -2.88
C GLY A 81 7.75 -4.40 -1.79
N LEU A 82 9.04 -4.15 -1.58
CA LEU A 82 9.81 -4.68 -0.44
C LEU A 82 9.71 -3.76 0.78
N ILE A 83 9.92 -4.30 1.99
CA ILE A 83 9.93 -3.48 3.21
C ILE A 83 11.26 -2.74 3.36
N SER A 84 12.38 -3.40 3.03
CA SER A 84 13.75 -2.92 3.16
C SER A 84 14.62 -3.48 2.04
N ASP A 85 15.79 -2.87 1.86
CA ASP A 85 16.85 -3.30 0.95
C ASP A 85 17.62 -4.54 1.45
N GLU A 86 17.61 -4.79 2.77
CA GLU A 86 18.26 -5.98 3.36
C GLU A 86 17.46 -7.27 3.08
N LEU A 87 16.16 -7.15 2.80
CA LEU A 87 15.36 -8.32 2.46
C LEU A 87 15.61 -8.75 1.02
N GLN A 88 15.85 -10.05 0.86
CA GLN A 88 15.94 -10.67 -0.45
C GLN A 88 14.58 -10.59 -1.17
N ALA A 89 14.62 -10.15 -2.42
CA ALA A 89 13.51 -10.32 -3.34
C ALA A 89 13.17 -11.82 -3.51
N PRO A 90 11.95 -12.14 -3.98
CA PRO A 90 11.60 -13.53 -4.26
C PRO A 90 12.59 -14.13 -5.27
N LEU A 91 13.03 -15.36 -5.04
CA LEU A 91 13.94 -16.06 -5.97
C LEU A 91 13.23 -16.53 -7.25
N LYS A 92 11.89 -16.60 -7.24
CA LYS A 92 11.06 -16.99 -8.38
C LYS A 92 9.71 -16.31 -8.29
N MET A 93 9.21 -15.86 -9.44
CA MET A 93 7.87 -15.33 -9.62
C MET A 93 7.40 -15.59 -11.05
N PHE A 94 6.10 -15.77 -11.26
CA PHE A 94 5.58 -16.01 -12.61
C PHE A 94 5.62 -14.71 -13.43
N ARG A 95 5.16 -13.60 -12.84
CA ARG A 95 5.17 -12.30 -13.53
C ARG A 95 5.08 -11.12 -12.57
N ALA A 96 5.87 -10.08 -12.81
CA ALA A 96 5.63 -8.75 -12.26
C ALA A 96 4.84 -7.92 -13.28
N LEU A 97 3.62 -7.48 -12.94
CA LEU A 97 2.86 -6.56 -13.78
C LEU A 97 3.17 -5.11 -13.45
N ALA A 98 3.28 -4.84 -12.16
CA ALA A 98 3.71 -3.58 -11.59
C ALA A 98 4.33 -3.86 -10.22
N VAL A 99 5.22 -2.98 -9.76
CA VAL A 99 5.70 -2.94 -8.37
C VAL A 99 5.54 -1.53 -7.83
N ARG A 100 5.72 -1.34 -6.51
CA ARG A 100 5.53 -0.02 -5.90
C ARG A 100 6.44 1.05 -6.53
N GLY A 101 7.69 0.70 -6.83
CA GLY A 101 8.68 1.61 -7.40
C GLY A 101 9.94 0.93 -7.93
N PRO A 102 10.88 1.73 -8.45
CA PRO A 102 12.07 1.22 -9.12
C PRO A 102 13.05 0.52 -8.18
N LEU A 103 13.05 0.80 -6.87
CA LEU A 103 13.94 0.08 -5.95
C LEU A 103 13.48 -1.38 -5.79
N SER A 104 12.16 -1.60 -5.71
CA SER A 104 11.59 -2.95 -5.75
C SER A 104 11.82 -3.63 -7.11
N ALA A 105 11.76 -2.88 -8.22
CA ALA A 105 12.02 -3.41 -9.56
C ALA A 105 13.48 -3.87 -9.72
N GLN A 106 14.44 -3.04 -9.29
CA GLN A 106 15.86 -3.37 -9.28
C GLN A 106 16.13 -4.64 -8.48
N LYS A 107 15.48 -4.82 -7.32
CA LYS A 107 15.64 -6.03 -6.51
C LYS A 107 15.13 -7.30 -7.19
N LEU A 108 14.07 -7.19 -8.01
CA LEU A 108 13.62 -8.31 -8.84
C LEU A 108 14.66 -8.65 -9.91
N GLU A 109 15.19 -7.63 -10.59
CA GLU A 109 16.22 -7.79 -11.61
C GLU A 109 17.50 -8.45 -11.05
N GLU A 110 17.98 -7.98 -9.89
CA GLU A 110 19.10 -8.57 -9.14
C GLU A 110 18.85 -10.05 -8.78
N SER A 111 17.59 -10.47 -8.68
CA SER A 111 17.18 -11.85 -8.39
C SER A 111 16.90 -12.68 -9.65
N GLY A 112 17.20 -12.14 -10.85
CA GLY A 112 16.97 -12.81 -12.13
C GLY A 112 15.50 -12.87 -12.55
N ILE A 113 14.65 -12.01 -11.99
CA ILE A 113 13.23 -11.86 -12.38
C ILE A 113 13.08 -10.60 -13.22
N GLU A 114 12.41 -10.72 -14.37
CA GLU A 114 12.13 -9.58 -15.24
C GLU A 114 11.34 -8.50 -14.49
N PRO A 115 11.90 -7.28 -14.33
CA PRO A 115 11.21 -6.19 -13.66
C PRO A 115 10.10 -5.60 -14.56
N PRO A 116 9.00 -5.08 -13.99
CA PRO A 116 7.99 -4.38 -14.78
C PRO A 116 8.45 -2.96 -15.11
N SER A 117 7.87 -2.36 -16.15
CA SER A 117 8.03 -0.94 -16.47
C SER A 117 6.99 -0.03 -15.80
N ILE A 118 5.98 -0.61 -15.15
CA ILE A 118 4.89 0.11 -14.48
C ILE A 118 5.12 0.14 -12.97
N PHE A 119 5.02 1.33 -12.39
CA PHE A 119 5.15 1.56 -10.96
C PHE A 119 3.90 2.20 -10.36
N GLY A 120 3.66 1.91 -9.09
CA GLY A 120 2.62 2.56 -8.29
C GLY A 120 2.06 1.66 -7.19
N ASP A 121 1.54 2.28 -6.14
CA ASP A 121 0.83 1.58 -5.07
C ASP A 121 -0.69 1.53 -5.39
N PRO A 122 -1.32 0.34 -5.45
CA PRO A 122 -2.75 0.21 -5.71
C PRO A 122 -3.64 0.88 -4.67
N GLY A 123 -3.10 1.21 -3.49
CA GLY A 123 -3.80 1.98 -2.47
C GLY A 123 -4.26 3.36 -2.95
N LEU A 124 -3.61 3.93 -3.97
CA LEU A 124 -4.04 5.18 -4.62
C LEU A 124 -5.44 5.05 -5.26
N ILE A 125 -5.89 3.84 -5.57
CA ILE A 125 -7.18 3.60 -6.21
C ILE A 125 -8.33 3.67 -5.18
N ALA A 126 -8.06 3.39 -3.90
CA ALA A 126 -9.08 3.07 -2.90
C ALA A 126 -10.15 4.16 -2.74
N THR A 127 -9.72 5.42 -2.69
CA THR A 127 -10.60 6.57 -2.45
C THR A 127 -11.55 6.86 -3.62
N SER A 128 -11.16 6.51 -4.84
CA SER A 128 -12.01 6.64 -6.03
C SER A 128 -13.18 5.66 -6.08
N LEU A 129 -13.16 4.61 -5.25
CA LEU A 129 -14.13 3.50 -5.22
C LEU A 129 -15.25 3.71 -4.20
N VAL A 130 -15.26 4.83 -3.49
CA VAL A 130 -16.24 5.20 -2.46
C VAL A 130 -16.65 6.66 -2.61
N SER A 131 -17.79 7.01 -2.00
CA SER A 131 -18.17 8.41 -1.80
C SER A 131 -17.63 8.86 -0.44
N LEU A 132 -16.91 9.98 -0.41
CA LEU A 132 -16.24 10.51 0.78
C LEU A 132 -16.82 11.88 1.15
N PRO A 133 -16.73 12.30 2.42
CA PRO A 133 -17.21 13.61 2.84
C PRO A 133 -16.42 14.73 2.14
N GLU A 134 -17.15 15.75 1.68
CA GLU A 134 -16.55 16.95 1.07
C GLU A 134 -16.17 18.01 2.12
N ASN A 135 -16.91 18.06 3.23
CA ASN A 135 -16.71 19.05 4.28
C ASN A 135 -15.44 18.76 5.10
N LYS A 136 -14.53 19.74 5.14
CA LYS A 136 -13.35 19.72 6.00
C LYS A 136 -13.72 20.02 7.45
N LYS A 137 -13.19 19.21 8.36
CA LYS A 137 -13.39 19.31 9.82
C LYS A 137 -12.10 19.62 10.56
N TYR A 138 -10.97 19.19 10.01
CA TYR A 138 -9.68 19.23 10.68
C TYR A 138 -8.68 19.99 9.82
N LYS A 139 -8.07 21.04 10.38
CA LYS A 139 -6.98 21.75 9.72
C LYS A 139 -5.80 20.83 9.49
N VAL A 140 -5.36 20.11 10.52
CA VAL A 140 -4.24 19.17 10.46
C VAL A 140 -4.62 17.85 11.11
N SER A 141 -4.34 16.76 10.42
CA SER A 141 -4.45 15.41 10.95
C SER A 141 -3.09 14.71 10.99
N ILE A 142 -2.79 14.06 12.10
CA ILE A 142 -1.60 13.23 12.30
C ILE A 142 -1.99 11.77 12.14
N ILE A 143 -1.28 11.06 11.26
CA ILE A 143 -1.45 9.61 11.06
C ILE A 143 -0.16 8.91 11.48
N PRO A 144 -0.03 8.49 12.75
CA PRO A 144 1.15 7.79 13.20
C PRO A 144 1.18 6.36 12.64
N HIS A 145 2.38 5.88 12.33
CA HIS A 145 2.62 4.45 12.22
C HIS A 145 2.29 3.75 13.55
N TYR A 146 1.87 2.50 13.54
CA TYR A 146 1.45 1.81 14.77
C TYR A 146 2.55 1.77 15.85
N VAL A 147 3.83 1.70 15.45
CA VAL A 147 4.99 1.76 16.38
C VAL A 147 5.16 3.13 17.03
N ASP A 148 4.72 4.19 16.35
CA ASP A 148 4.83 5.58 16.77
C ASP A 148 3.53 6.09 17.41
N ARG A 149 2.50 5.26 17.53
CA ARG A 149 1.14 5.66 17.94
C ARG A 149 1.14 6.58 19.15
N LYS A 150 1.79 6.15 20.24
CA LYS A 150 1.84 6.93 21.49
C LYS A 150 2.55 8.29 21.32
N ALA A 151 3.62 8.33 20.53
CA ALA A 151 4.36 9.57 20.28
C ALA A 151 3.53 10.53 19.42
N GLY A 152 2.90 10.01 18.35
CA GLY A 152 2.02 10.80 17.49
C GLY A 152 0.76 11.30 18.20
N GLU A 153 0.12 10.47 19.03
CA GLU A 153 -1.03 10.86 19.86
C GLU A 153 -0.65 11.97 20.86
N THR A 154 0.50 11.84 21.53
CA THR A 154 1.02 12.87 22.44
C THR A 154 1.27 14.18 21.70
N PHE A 155 1.99 14.13 20.58
CA PHE A 155 2.31 15.32 19.80
C PHE A 155 1.05 16.01 19.26
N ALA A 156 0.11 15.24 18.70
CA ALA A 156 -1.14 15.79 18.19
C ALA A 156 -1.95 16.47 19.30
N LYS A 157 -2.03 15.86 20.50
CA LYS A 157 -2.68 16.47 21.66
C LYS A 157 -2.03 17.79 22.06
N GLU A 158 -0.70 17.85 22.12
CA GLU A 158 0.04 19.07 22.45
C GLU A 158 -0.18 20.20 21.44
N LYS A 159 -0.42 19.86 20.17
CA LYS A 159 -0.62 20.82 19.08
C LYS A 159 -2.08 21.10 18.74
N GLY A 160 -3.02 20.40 19.37
CA GLY A 160 -4.45 20.49 19.03
C GLY A 160 -4.77 19.94 17.64
N PHE A 161 -3.99 18.95 17.17
CA PHE A 161 -4.22 18.29 15.88
C PHE A 161 -5.12 17.06 16.04
N HIS A 162 -5.82 16.72 14.97
CA HIS A 162 -6.61 15.49 14.91
C HIS A 162 -5.69 14.27 14.77
N VAL A 163 -6.08 13.12 15.34
CA VAL A 163 -5.34 11.87 15.20
C VAL A 163 -6.19 10.87 14.42
N ILE A 164 -5.62 10.30 13.37
CA ILE A 164 -6.26 9.21 12.62
C ILE A 164 -5.39 7.97 12.78
N ASN A 165 -5.96 6.92 13.36
CA ASN A 165 -5.24 5.67 13.58
C ASN A 165 -5.37 4.75 12.36
N VAL A 166 -4.26 4.13 11.96
CA VAL A 166 -4.20 3.21 10.81
C VAL A 166 -4.97 1.91 11.01
N ASP A 167 -5.47 1.61 12.21
CA ASP A 167 -6.26 0.41 12.53
C ASP A 167 -7.77 0.59 12.33
N LEU A 168 -8.20 1.79 11.92
CA LEU A 168 -9.60 2.07 11.59
C LEU A 168 -10.11 1.20 10.43
N PRO A 169 -11.42 0.88 10.38
CA PRO A 169 -12.03 0.23 9.23
C PRO A 169 -11.76 0.98 7.92
N ILE A 170 -11.61 0.24 6.81
CA ILE A 170 -11.12 0.76 5.51
C ILE A 170 -11.81 2.05 5.07
N VAL A 171 -13.15 2.05 5.05
CA VAL A 171 -13.93 3.23 4.62
C VAL A 171 -13.85 4.35 5.66
N LYS A 172 -13.94 4.01 6.95
CA LYS A 172 -13.88 4.99 8.03
C LYS A 172 -12.54 5.73 8.07
N PHE A 173 -11.43 5.03 7.83
CA PHE A 173 -10.12 5.65 7.69
C PHE A 173 -10.11 6.68 6.56
N MET A 174 -10.60 6.31 5.36
CA MET A 174 -10.66 7.25 4.22
C MET A 174 -11.57 8.46 4.50
N GLU A 175 -12.69 8.28 5.22
CA GLU A 175 -13.58 9.38 5.63
C GLU A 175 -12.89 10.37 6.58
N GLU A 176 -12.13 9.86 7.56
CA GLU A 176 -11.36 10.70 8.49
C GLU A 176 -10.26 11.48 7.75
N VAL A 177 -9.55 10.81 6.83
CA VAL A 177 -8.53 11.45 6.00
C VAL A 177 -9.15 12.52 5.11
N ALA A 178 -10.24 12.22 4.42
CA ALA A 178 -10.95 13.16 3.55
C ALA A 178 -11.50 14.40 4.29
N SER A 179 -11.80 14.25 5.59
CA SER A 179 -12.23 15.35 6.45
C SER A 179 -11.09 16.30 6.87
N SER A 180 -9.86 16.07 6.40
CA SER A 180 -8.67 16.87 6.72
C SER A 180 -8.33 17.86 5.60
N GLU A 181 -7.83 19.05 5.96
CA GLU A 181 -7.25 20.02 5.01
C GLU A 181 -5.82 19.62 4.63
N GLN A 182 -5.01 19.18 5.59
CA GLN A 182 -3.68 18.60 5.36
C GLN A 182 -3.40 17.42 6.31
N VAL A 183 -2.49 16.54 5.90
CA VAL A 183 -2.14 15.32 6.65
C VAL A 183 -0.63 15.21 6.87
N TRP A 184 -0.20 14.92 8.09
CA TRP A 184 1.17 14.55 8.36
C TRP A 184 1.23 13.11 8.86
N SER A 185 2.02 12.27 8.20
CA SER A 185 2.03 10.84 8.49
C SER A 185 3.42 10.25 8.64
N SER A 186 3.60 9.40 9.65
CA SER A 186 4.73 8.47 9.73
C SER A 186 4.42 7.09 9.16
N SER A 187 3.20 6.88 8.66
CA SER A 187 2.76 5.66 8.00
C SER A 187 2.72 5.84 6.48
N LEU A 188 3.41 4.97 5.73
CA LEU A 188 3.34 4.99 4.27
C LEU A 188 1.89 4.84 3.76
N HIS A 189 1.08 3.99 4.40
CA HIS A 189 -0.34 3.84 4.06
C HIS A 189 -1.14 5.12 4.31
N GLY A 190 -0.79 5.89 5.35
CA GLY A 190 -1.38 7.21 5.61
C GLY A 190 -1.02 8.22 4.52
N ILE A 191 0.25 8.22 4.08
CA ILE A 191 0.72 9.03 2.95
C ILE A 191 -0.06 8.68 1.68
N ILE A 192 -0.08 7.39 1.28
CA ILE A 192 -0.75 6.92 0.06
C ILE A 192 -2.24 7.32 0.07
N CYS A 193 -2.95 7.08 1.17
CA CYS A 193 -4.36 7.45 1.27
C CYS A 193 -4.57 8.96 1.13
N SER A 194 -3.72 9.78 1.75
CA SER A 194 -3.85 11.25 1.71
C SER A 194 -3.55 11.81 0.33
N GLU A 195 -2.51 11.30 -0.32
CA GLU A 195 -2.13 11.71 -1.68
C GLU A 195 -3.14 11.25 -2.73
N SER A 196 -3.82 10.11 -2.52
CA SER A 196 -4.93 9.67 -3.38
C SER A 196 -6.11 10.64 -3.39
N LEU A 197 -6.21 11.51 -2.38
CA LEU A 197 -7.24 12.55 -2.25
C LEU A 197 -6.73 13.92 -2.72
N GLY A 198 -5.46 14.01 -3.16
CA GLY A 198 -4.81 15.28 -3.49
C GLY A 198 -4.59 16.19 -2.29
N LEU A 199 -4.50 15.66 -1.06
CA LEU A 199 -4.26 16.47 0.13
C LEU A 199 -2.78 16.83 0.27
N PRO A 200 -2.44 18.06 0.71
CA PRO A 200 -1.09 18.39 1.18
C PRO A 200 -0.64 17.40 2.25
N THR A 201 0.41 16.65 1.94
CA THR A 201 0.84 15.50 2.75
C THR A 201 2.29 15.69 3.17
N ALA A 202 2.58 15.63 4.47
CA ALA A 202 3.93 15.69 5.01
C ALA A 202 4.38 14.32 5.51
N TRP A 203 5.59 13.90 5.11
CA TRP A 203 6.22 12.71 5.69
C TRP A 203 6.93 13.09 6.98
N ILE A 204 6.44 12.57 8.10
CA ILE A 204 7.01 12.80 9.44
C ILE A 204 7.56 11.51 10.04
N LYS A 205 8.38 11.62 11.08
CA LYS A 205 8.94 10.47 11.81
C LYS A 205 9.02 10.78 13.30
N PHE A 206 8.59 9.84 14.14
CA PHE A 206 8.69 9.97 15.60
C PHE A 206 9.77 9.07 16.22
N SER A 207 10.22 8.04 15.51
CA SER A 207 11.26 7.14 16.00
C SER A 207 11.96 6.38 14.87
N GLU A 208 13.10 5.76 15.19
CA GLU A 208 13.81 4.81 14.33
C GLU A 208 13.22 3.38 14.35
N LYS A 209 12.06 3.17 15.00
CA LYS A 209 11.50 1.83 15.24
C LYS A 209 10.67 1.28 14.08
N ILE A 210 10.48 2.06 13.01
CA ILE A 210 9.74 1.62 11.83
C ILE A 210 10.60 0.63 11.05
N ILE A 211 10.12 -0.60 10.93
CA ILE A 211 10.82 -1.67 10.19
C ILE A 211 11.01 -1.28 8.72
N GLY A 212 12.22 -1.51 8.23
CA GLY A 212 12.67 -1.21 6.87
C GLY A 212 12.96 0.27 6.60
N GLY A 213 12.90 1.10 7.65
CA GLY A 213 13.33 2.49 7.60
C GLY A 213 12.66 3.27 6.48
N GLU A 214 13.50 3.91 5.67
CA GLU A 214 13.09 4.83 4.61
C GLU A 214 12.85 4.15 3.26
N PHE A 215 13.34 2.91 3.06
CA PHE A 215 13.35 2.23 1.77
C PHE A 215 11.98 2.24 1.09
N LYS A 216 10.95 1.79 1.80
CA LYS A 216 9.59 1.71 1.24
C LYS A 216 9.00 3.06 0.86
N PHE A 217 9.39 4.12 1.56
CA PHE A 217 8.95 5.48 1.28
C PHE A 217 9.68 6.03 0.06
N HIS A 218 10.99 5.84 -0.03
CA HIS A 218 11.77 6.23 -1.21
C HIS A 218 11.33 5.49 -2.46
N ASP A 219 11.09 4.19 -2.35
CA ASP A 219 10.57 3.35 -3.42
C ASP A 219 9.22 3.89 -3.94
N TYR A 220 8.31 4.23 -3.03
CA TYR A 220 7.03 4.87 -3.39
C TYR A 220 7.22 6.23 -4.07
N LEU A 221 8.03 7.13 -3.50
CA LEU A 221 8.28 8.45 -4.08
C LEU A 221 8.84 8.33 -5.50
N LEU A 222 9.86 7.50 -5.70
CA LEU A 222 10.45 7.23 -7.01
C LEU A 222 9.45 6.60 -7.98
N GLY A 223 8.61 5.67 -7.53
CA GLY A 223 7.54 5.06 -8.33
C GLY A 223 6.50 6.07 -8.81
N THR A 224 6.34 7.17 -8.08
CA THR A 224 5.52 8.33 -8.45
C THR A 224 6.31 9.47 -9.11
N GLN A 225 7.53 9.18 -9.63
CA GLN A 225 8.41 10.12 -10.33
C GLN A 225 8.92 11.30 -9.49
N ARG A 226 8.96 11.14 -8.16
CA ARG A 226 9.43 12.16 -7.22
C ARG A 226 10.77 11.78 -6.63
N LYS A 227 11.56 12.80 -6.25
CA LYS A 227 12.88 12.59 -5.65
C LYS A 227 12.74 12.04 -4.22
N PRO A 228 13.61 11.10 -3.80
CA PRO A 228 13.72 10.72 -2.40
C PRO A 228 14.05 11.94 -1.53
N ARG A 229 13.51 11.93 -0.31
CA ARG A 229 13.79 12.95 0.71
C ARG A 229 13.77 12.31 2.09
N ARG A 230 14.08 13.09 3.12
CA ARG A 230 14.00 12.63 4.51
C ARG A 230 12.67 13.03 5.14
N PRO A 231 12.17 12.26 6.12
CA PRO A 231 11.04 12.67 6.92
C PRO A 231 11.40 13.87 7.81
N ILE A 232 10.38 14.64 8.15
CA ILE A 232 10.44 15.65 9.20
C ILE A 232 10.43 14.94 10.55
N GLU A 233 11.53 15.04 11.29
CA GLU A 233 11.65 14.46 12.63
C GLU A 233 10.81 15.26 13.63
N LEU A 234 9.92 14.58 14.35
CA LEU A 234 9.04 15.17 15.35
C LEU A 234 9.06 14.35 16.66
N PRO A 235 8.88 14.98 17.83
CA PRO A 235 8.81 16.43 18.03
C PRO A 235 10.19 17.09 17.85
N ASN A 236 10.23 18.24 17.16
CA ASN A 236 11.44 19.04 17.02
C ASN A 236 11.11 20.52 17.26
N LYS A 237 11.74 21.13 18.27
CA LYS A 237 11.47 22.51 18.69
C LYS A 237 11.97 23.55 17.68
N ASN A 238 12.87 23.17 16.79
CA ASN A 238 13.47 24.07 15.80
C ASN A 238 12.66 24.12 14.49
N ILE A 239 11.58 23.36 14.39
CA ILE A 239 10.73 23.31 13.18
C ILE A 239 9.57 24.29 13.36
N ASP A 240 9.47 25.25 12.43
CA ASP A 240 8.29 26.10 12.29
C ASP A 240 7.14 25.28 11.69
N LEU A 241 6.16 24.93 12.52
CA LEU A 241 4.97 24.19 12.11
C LEU A 241 4.06 24.98 11.17
N GLY A 242 4.27 26.30 11.04
CA GLY A 242 3.61 27.13 10.02
C GLY A 242 4.26 27.03 8.64
N ARG A 243 5.44 26.42 8.51
CA ARG A 243 6.21 26.27 7.26
C ARG A 243 6.65 24.82 7.05
N ILE A 244 5.67 23.93 6.96
CA ILE A 244 5.92 22.52 6.71
C ILE A 244 6.27 22.27 5.25
N ASP A 245 7.31 21.47 5.06
CA ASP A 245 7.75 21.02 3.75
C ASP A 245 6.94 19.78 3.33
N PHE A 246 5.83 20.02 2.63
CA PHE A 246 4.96 18.97 2.08
C PHE A 246 5.65 18.19 0.95
N LEU A 247 5.21 16.94 0.75
CA LEU A 247 5.62 16.14 -0.39
C LEU A 247 5.18 16.84 -1.70
N GLU A 248 6.02 16.72 -2.72
CA GLU A 248 5.73 17.24 -4.05
C GLU A 248 4.43 16.61 -4.60
N GLU A 249 3.57 17.44 -5.16
CA GLU A 249 2.34 17.01 -5.80
C GLU A 249 2.64 16.21 -7.08
N PHE A 250 1.77 15.26 -7.40
CA PHE A 250 1.84 14.50 -8.63
C PHE A 250 0.44 14.14 -9.10
N ASP A 251 0.29 13.87 -10.40
CA ASP A 251 -0.98 13.40 -10.94
C ASP A 251 -1.16 11.90 -10.62
N HIS A 252 -1.78 11.63 -9.47
CA HIS A 252 -2.11 10.26 -9.07
C HIS A 252 -3.05 9.56 -10.05
N LYS A 253 -3.82 10.28 -10.88
CA LYS A 253 -4.70 9.66 -11.88
C LYS A 253 -3.88 9.00 -12.99
N ILE A 254 -2.74 9.57 -13.39
CA ILE A 254 -1.83 8.93 -14.37
C ILE A 254 -1.30 7.61 -13.81
N ILE A 255 -0.88 7.61 -12.55
CA ILE A 255 -0.39 6.39 -11.87
C ILE A 255 -1.51 5.33 -11.82
N ILE A 256 -2.73 5.72 -11.45
CA ILE A 256 -3.89 4.82 -11.44
C ILE A 256 -4.18 4.26 -12.84
N LYS A 257 -4.20 5.10 -13.90
CA LYS A 257 -4.41 4.64 -15.29
C LYS A 257 -3.36 3.61 -15.70
N ASN A 258 -2.08 3.86 -15.37
CA ASN A 258 -0.98 2.95 -15.67
C ASN A 258 -1.11 1.62 -14.91
N LEU A 259 -1.50 1.64 -13.63
CA LEU A 259 -1.77 0.42 -12.88
C LEU A 259 -2.94 -0.36 -13.50
N ILE A 260 -4.02 0.31 -13.86
CA ILE A 260 -5.21 -0.34 -14.45
C ILE A 260 -4.92 -0.94 -15.82
N SER A 261 -4.06 -0.34 -16.64
CA SER A 261 -3.73 -0.87 -17.98
C SER A 261 -3.07 -2.25 -17.96
N VAL A 262 -2.41 -2.60 -16.85
CA VAL A 262 -1.77 -3.91 -16.63
C VAL A 262 -2.54 -4.79 -15.63
N PHE A 263 -3.72 -4.37 -15.17
CA PHE A 263 -4.51 -5.15 -14.22
C PHE A 263 -5.08 -6.42 -14.89
N PRO A 264 -4.84 -7.63 -14.33
CA PRO A 264 -5.07 -8.88 -15.06
C PRO A 264 -6.51 -9.41 -14.98
N TYR A 265 -7.42 -8.70 -14.29
CA TYR A 265 -8.80 -9.12 -14.11
C TYR A 265 -9.77 -8.14 -14.76
N SER A 266 -10.92 -8.64 -15.22
CA SER A 266 -12.01 -7.80 -15.68
C SER A 266 -12.52 -6.90 -14.57
N LEU A 267 -12.63 -5.60 -14.86
CA LEU A 267 -13.22 -4.62 -13.97
C LEU A 267 -14.74 -4.69 -14.01
N SER A 268 -15.36 -4.62 -12.84
CA SER A 268 -16.82 -4.64 -12.65
C SER A 268 -17.40 -3.26 -12.36
N ASN A 269 -16.56 -2.33 -11.87
CA ASN A 269 -17.00 -1.02 -11.40
C ASN A 269 -17.05 0.01 -12.55
N ARG A 270 -18.22 0.17 -13.16
CA ARG A 270 -18.44 1.11 -14.27
C ARG A 270 -18.25 2.59 -13.86
N SER A 271 -18.64 2.97 -12.65
CA SER A 271 -18.46 4.34 -12.14
C SER A 271 -16.99 4.72 -11.91
N PHE A 272 -16.16 3.74 -11.55
CA PHE A 272 -14.72 3.93 -11.45
C PHE A 272 -14.11 4.16 -12.83
N LEU A 273 -14.47 3.32 -13.81
CA LEU A 273 -13.99 3.44 -15.20
C LEU A 273 -14.27 4.83 -15.80
N SER A 274 -15.43 5.42 -15.54
CA SER A 274 -15.78 6.77 -16.02
C SER A 274 -15.06 7.91 -15.31
N ARG A 275 -14.51 7.68 -14.10
CA ARG A 275 -13.76 8.69 -13.33
C ARG A 275 -12.27 8.70 -13.68
N ILE A 276 -11.76 7.61 -14.26
CA ILE A 276 -10.36 7.45 -14.67
C ILE A 276 -10.15 7.58 -16.19
N SER A 277 -11.21 7.58 -17.00
CA SER A 277 -11.15 7.91 -18.44
C SER A 277 -10.84 9.38 -18.62
#